data_AF-A0A963XS55-F1
#
_entry.id   AF-A0A963XS55-F1
#
_cell.length_a   1.000
_cell.length_b   1.000
_cell.length_c   1.000
_cell.angle_alpha   90.00
_cell.angle_beta   90.00
_cell.angle_gamma   90.00
#
_symmetry.space_group_name_H-M   'P 1'
#
loop_
_entity.id
_entity.type
_entity.pdbx_description
1 polymer ?
#
loop_
_entity_poly.entity_id
_entity_poly.type
_entity_poly.pdbx_seq_one_letter_code
_entity_poly.pdbx_strand_id
1 'polypeptide(L)'
;VDLMKEYQNPVWTAFEAIRTGIGDAGPLVPVVGAAVLVLCVLGAISLHGAAPLFAPVVALHIVLTTALLMAVGMRIWPRFFFVDIGLMMILIVAGVRLSCTIIGRLAGGERVARALWLLGVVLMVLISALLAKRNYAFPKQDIAGAFAFVESARKPGDRAIALGYAGQNVAYYGADWPVVYSDDEYRAAMEAPGTVFVLVGFPARVERDIPQYAADAGLRAGFDVCQDSPPPDAKLKIARCFPGTLGDGYVLVFRRD
;
A
#
# COMPACT_ATOMS: atom_id res chain seq x y z
N VAL A 1 8.83 8.83 -21.09
CA VAL A 1 9.73 8.05 -20.21
C VAL A 1 8.89 6.94 -19.62
N ASP A 2 9.30 5.67 -19.74
CA ASP A 2 8.56 4.58 -19.12
C ASP A 2 8.54 4.79 -17.61
N LEU A 3 7.42 5.28 -17.09
CA LEU A 3 7.14 5.57 -15.68
C LEU A 3 7.38 4.35 -14.77
N MET A 4 7.61 3.16 -15.35
CA MET A 4 7.71 1.91 -14.60
C MET A 4 9.12 1.33 -14.48
N LYS A 5 10.18 1.96 -15.03
CA LYS A 5 11.57 1.49 -14.83
C LYS A 5 12.01 1.52 -13.37
N GLU A 6 11.45 2.42 -12.57
CA GLU A 6 11.77 2.53 -11.13
C GLU A 6 11.38 1.26 -10.34
N TYR A 7 10.32 0.56 -10.77
CA TYR A 7 9.83 -0.69 -10.16
C TYR A 7 10.66 -1.93 -10.50
N GLN A 8 11.73 -1.77 -11.30
CA GLN A 8 12.74 -2.80 -11.54
C GLN A 8 13.99 -2.60 -10.66
N ASN A 9 14.04 -1.53 -9.85
CA ASN A 9 15.15 -1.25 -8.95
C ASN A 9 14.99 -2.01 -7.61
N PRO A 10 15.91 -2.94 -7.27
CA PRO A 10 15.86 -3.67 -6.01
C PRO A 10 15.94 -2.77 -4.76
N VAL A 11 16.69 -1.67 -4.87
CA VAL A 11 16.86 -0.70 -3.78
C VAL A 11 15.55 0.02 -3.52
N TRP A 12 14.88 0.50 -4.58
CA TRP A 12 13.55 1.10 -4.48
C TRP A 12 12.56 0.14 -3.81
N THR A 13 12.58 -1.13 -4.21
CA THR A 13 11.68 -2.15 -3.65
C THR A 13 11.90 -2.37 -2.15
N ALA A 14 13.17 -2.41 -1.71
CA ALA A 14 13.49 -2.53 -0.29
C ALA A 14 12.99 -1.32 0.51
N PHE A 15 13.17 -0.10 -0.02
CA PHE A 15 12.63 1.12 0.59
C PHE A 15 11.09 1.10 0.63
N GLU A 16 10.43 0.67 -0.44
CA GLU A 16 8.98 0.60 -0.51
C GLU A 16 8.41 -0.46 0.44
N ALA A 17 9.10 -1.60 0.63
CA ALA A 17 8.71 -2.61 1.62
C ALA A 17 8.72 -2.02 3.05
N ILE A 18 9.76 -1.27 3.39
CA ILE A 18 9.88 -0.61 4.69
C ILE A 18 8.82 0.49 4.82
N ARG A 19 8.68 1.36 3.82
CA ARG A 19 7.68 2.44 3.79
C ARG A 19 6.26 1.88 3.92
N THR A 20 5.93 0.80 3.22
CA THR A 20 4.61 0.13 3.35
C THR A 20 4.39 -0.38 4.76
N GLY A 21 5.42 -0.96 5.39
CA GLY A 21 5.34 -1.49 6.76
C GLY A 21 5.14 -0.42 7.83
N ILE A 22 5.92 0.67 7.78
CA ILE A 22 5.89 1.73 8.82
C ILE A 22 4.99 2.91 8.47
N GLY A 23 4.52 3.02 7.22
CA GLY A 23 3.83 4.17 6.66
C GLY A 23 4.79 5.24 6.13
N ASP A 24 4.26 6.42 5.81
CA ASP A 24 5.05 7.52 5.25
C ASP A 24 5.88 8.25 6.34
N ALA A 25 6.83 7.54 6.93
CA ALA A 25 7.66 8.02 8.04
C ALA A 25 8.86 8.87 7.57
N GLY A 26 8.90 9.25 6.29
CA GLY A 26 9.91 10.14 5.72
C GLY A 26 11.36 9.67 5.99
N PRO A 27 12.25 10.52 6.55
CA PRO A 27 13.66 10.19 6.81
C PRO A 27 13.89 8.99 7.75
N LEU A 28 12.87 8.51 8.47
CA LEU A 28 13.00 7.36 9.36
C LEU A 28 13.05 6.02 8.61
N VAL A 29 12.57 5.96 7.37
CA VAL A 29 12.59 4.76 6.52
C VAL A 29 13.99 4.14 6.39
N PRO A 30 15.05 4.88 5.97
CA PRO A 30 16.40 4.32 5.89
C PRO A 30 16.95 3.89 7.25
N VAL A 31 16.62 4.60 8.32
CA VAL A 31 17.08 4.28 9.68
C VAL A 31 16.49 2.94 10.15
N VAL A 32 15.19 2.74 9.93
CA VAL A 32 14.51 1.48 10.23
C VAL A 32 15.07 0.34 9.37
N GLY A 33 15.31 0.58 8.08
CA GLY A 33 15.94 -0.39 7.19
C GLY A 33 17.32 -0.84 7.67
N ALA A 34 18.17 0.11 8.06
CA ALA A 34 19.48 -0.19 8.62
C ALA A 34 19.38 -0.98 9.93
N ALA A 35 18.46 -0.60 10.83
CA ALA A 35 18.22 -1.32 12.08
C ALA A 35 17.78 -2.77 11.83
N VAL A 36 16.85 -2.99 10.88
CA VAL A 36 16.41 -4.33 10.47
C VAL A 36 17.58 -5.15 9.93
N LEU A 37 18.42 -4.56 9.08
CA LEU A 37 19.60 -5.25 8.53
C LEU A 37 20.59 -5.64 9.64
N VAL A 38 20.90 -4.73 10.55
CA VAL A 38 21.79 -5.01 11.69
C VAL A 38 21.22 -6.15 12.55
N LEU A 39 19.92 -6.11 12.85
CA LEU A 39 19.27 -7.18 13.62
C LEU A 39 19.29 -8.52 12.87
N CYS A 40 19.12 -8.53 11.55
CA CYS A 40 19.25 -9.76 10.75
C CYS A 40 20.67 -10.33 10.83
N VAL A 41 21.70 -9.50 10.74
CA VAL A 41 23.11 -9.92 10.85
C VAL A 41 23.41 -10.46 12.25
N LEU A 42 22.98 -9.76 13.30
CA LEU A 42 23.13 -10.25 14.68
C LEU A 42 22.37 -11.55 14.91
N GLY A 43 21.20 -11.70 14.30
CA GLY A 43 20.43 -12.94 14.29
C GLY A 43 21.17 -14.09 13.63
N ALA A 44 21.78 -13.83 12.47
CA ALA A 44 22.60 -14.81 11.77
C ALA A 44 23.79 -15.28 12.62
N ILE A 45 24.49 -14.33 13.28
CA ILE A 45 25.59 -14.64 14.21
C ILE A 45 25.07 -15.48 15.38
N SER A 46 23.93 -15.08 15.98
CA SER A 46 23.34 -15.77 17.13
C SER A 46 22.92 -17.21 16.80
N LEU A 47 22.45 -17.46 15.59
CA LEU A 47 21.93 -18.78 15.18
C LEU A 47 22.99 -19.68 14.54
N HIS A 48 24.15 -19.14 14.17
CA HIS A 48 25.17 -19.87 13.41
C HIS A 48 25.60 -21.20 14.07
N GLY A 49 25.70 -21.23 15.40
CA GLY A 49 26.07 -22.44 16.13
C GLY A 49 25.02 -23.56 16.10
N ALA A 50 23.73 -23.22 16.01
CA ALA A 50 22.63 -24.19 16.05
C ALA A 50 22.09 -24.54 14.65
N ALA A 51 22.09 -23.56 13.74
CA ALA A 51 21.55 -23.68 12.40
C ALA A 51 22.42 -22.86 11.42
N PRO A 52 23.66 -23.32 11.12
CA PRO A 52 24.63 -22.54 10.35
C PRO A 52 24.17 -22.18 8.94
N LEU A 53 23.29 -23.01 8.35
CA LEU A 53 22.76 -22.81 7.00
C LEU A 53 21.50 -21.94 6.96
N PHE A 54 20.87 -21.61 8.09
CA PHE A 54 19.59 -20.89 8.09
C PHE A 54 19.71 -19.51 7.43
N ALA A 55 20.60 -18.65 7.94
CA ALA A 55 20.77 -17.30 7.37
C ALA A 55 21.29 -17.30 5.92
N PRO A 56 22.28 -18.14 5.54
CA PRO A 56 22.70 -18.27 4.14
C PRO A 56 21.57 -18.70 3.19
N VAL A 57 20.72 -19.65 3.60
CA VAL A 57 19.59 -20.11 2.78
C VAL A 57 18.56 -19.00 2.58
N VAL A 58 18.23 -18.24 3.63
CA VAL A 58 17.32 -17.07 3.53
C VAL A 58 17.90 -16.02 2.58
N ALA A 59 19.18 -15.66 2.76
CA ALA A 59 19.85 -14.69 1.90
C ALA A 59 19.90 -15.17 0.44
N LEU A 60 20.21 -16.45 0.22
CA LEU A 60 20.24 -17.04 -1.11
C LEU A 60 18.86 -17.01 -1.77
N HIS A 61 17.78 -17.34 -1.04
CA HIS A 61 16.42 -17.29 -1.59
C HIS A 61 16.04 -15.88 -2.03
N ILE A 62 16.34 -14.85 -1.23
CA ILE A 62 16.09 -13.44 -1.56
C ILE A 62 16.90 -13.02 -2.80
N VAL A 63 18.19 -13.38 -2.85
CA VAL A 63 19.07 -13.04 -3.99
C VAL A 63 18.60 -13.73 -5.27
N LEU A 64 18.28 -15.02 -5.22
CA LEU A 64 17.81 -15.78 -6.37
C LEU A 64 16.46 -15.25 -6.88
N THR A 65 15.52 -14.96 -5.97
CA THR A 65 14.22 -14.38 -6.34
C THR A 65 14.40 -13.02 -7.02
N THR A 66 15.24 -12.16 -6.46
CA THR A 66 15.57 -10.85 -7.06
C THR A 66 16.20 -11.01 -8.44
N ALA A 67 17.21 -11.88 -8.56
CA ALA A 67 17.92 -12.12 -9.82
C ALA A 67 17.00 -12.67 -10.91
N LEU A 68 16.11 -13.62 -10.56
CA LEU A 68 15.13 -14.17 -11.49
C LEU A 68 14.15 -13.09 -11.97
N LEU A 69 13.57 -12.31 -11.06
CA LEU A 69 12.65 -11.22 -11.39
C LEU A 69 13.33 -10.21 -12.34
N MET A 70 14.57 -9.83 -12.06
CA MET A 70 15.37 -8.96 -12.92
C MET A 70 15.64 -9.59 -14.29
N ALA A 71 16.04 -10.86 -14.33
CA ALA A 71 16.39 -11.56 -15.57
C ALA A 71 15.21 -11.65 -16.54
N VAL A 72 13.98 -11.80 -16.03
CA VAL A 72 12.77 -11.83 -16.85
C VAL A 72 12.13 -10.45 -17.05
N GLY A 73 12.78 -9.38 -16.59
CA GLY A 73 12.26 -8.02 -16.68
C GLY A 73 10.98 -7.75 -15.87
N MET A 74 10.66 -8.63 -14.91
CA MET A 74 9.50 -8.45 -14.03
C MET A 74 9.78 -7.37 -12.98
N ARG A 75 8.72 -6.65 -12.61
CA ARG A 75 8.77 -5.68 -11.51
C ARG A 75 9.01 -6.41 -10.19
N ILE A 76 9.79 -5.81 -9.31
CA ILE A 76 10.10 -6.40 -8.01
C ILE A 76 9.11 -5.82 -7.00
N TRP A 77 8.17 -6.64 -6.54
CA TRP A 77 7.17 -6.23 -5.56
C TRP A 77 7.45 -6.92 -4.21
N PRO A 78 7.28 -6.23 -3.07
CA PRO A 78 7.51 -6.82 -1.75
C PRO A 78 6.75 -8.14 -1.52
N ARG A 79 5.56 -8.29 -2.12
CA ARG A 79 4.73 -9.51 -2.03
C ARG A 79 5.42 -10.77 -2.56
N PHE A 80 6.40 -10.67 -3.45
CA PHE A 80 7.13 -11.85 -3.95
C PHE A 80 8.06 -12.43 -2.89
N PHE A 81 8.39 -11.65 -1.86
CA PHE A 81 9.21 -12.06 -0.72
C PHE A 81 8.37 -12.37 0.52
N PHE A 82 7.06 -12.62 0.35
CA PHE A 82 6.16 -12.85 1.49
C PHE A 82 6.63 -14.00 2.39
N VAL A 83 7.18 -15.06 1.80
CA VAL A 83 7.74 -16.20 2.54
C VAL A 83 8.99 -15.79 3.33
N ASP A 84 9.83 -14.92 2.77
CA ASP A 84 11.05 -14.43 3.40
C ASP A 84 10.77 -13.59 4.65
N ILE A 85 9.63 -12.88 4.70
CA ILE A 85 9.27 -12.04 5.85
C ILE A 85 9.28 -12.86 7.15
N GLY A 86 8.67 -14.05 7.15
CA GLY A 86 8.65 -14.92 8.34
C GLY A 86 10.05 -15.38 8.75
N LEU A 87 10.90 -15.70 7.78
CA LEU A 87 12.28 -16.15 8.02
C LEU A 87 13.16 -15.00 8.55
N MET A 88 12.98 -13.81 7.98
CA MET A 88 13.64 -12.58 8.46
C MET A 88 13.19 -12.22 9.87
N MET A 89 11.90 -12.41 10.22
CA MET A 89 11.43 -12.18 11.59
C MET A 89 12.16 -13.06 12.61
N ILE A 90 12.46 -14.33 12.28
CA ILE A 90 13.25 -15.21 13.15
C ILE A 90 14.66 -14.63 13.37
N LEU A 91 15.33 -14.18 12.30
CA LEU A 91 16.63 -13.53 12.40
C LEU A 91 16.56 -12.27 13.27
N ILE A 92 15.57 -11.42 13.05
CA ILE A 92 15.39 -10.17 13.81
C ILE A 92 15.20 -10.46 15.30
N VAL A 93 14.32 -11.40 15.65
CA VAL A 93 14.06 -11.78 17.04
C VAL A 93 15.32 -12.35 17.72
N ALA A 94 16.06 -13.21 17.02
CA ALA A 94 17.35 -13.72 17.50
C ALA A 94 18.38 -12.58 17.69
N GLY A 95 18.43 -11.64 16.74
CA GLY A 95 19.28 -10.45 16.80
C GLY A 95 18.95 -9.53 17.98
N VAL A 96 17.67 -9.30 18.25
CA VAL A 96 17.20 -8.53 19.42
C VAL A 96 17.66 -9.22 20.71
N ARG A 97 17.50 -10.55 20.81
CA ARG A 97 17.93 -11.32 21.98
C ARG A 97 19.43 -11.19 22.23
N LEU A 98 20.24 -11.28 21.17
CA LEU A 98 21.68 -11.10 21.25
C LEU A 98 22.04 -9.67 21.69
N SER A 99 21.39 -8.66 21.11
CA SER A 99 21.58 -7.25 21.49
C SER A 99 21.28 -7.01 22.97
N CYS A 100 20.16 -7.52 23.50
CA CYS A 100 19.83 -7.42 24.92
C CYS A 100 20.89 -8.09 25.80
N THR A 101 21.44 -9.22 25.36
CA THR A 101 22.49 -9.95 26.09
C THR A 101 23.81 -9.17 26.09
N ILE A 102 24.21 -8.60 24.96
CA ILE A 102 25.43 -7.76 24.85
C ILE A 102 25.31 -6.54 25.76
N ILE A 103 24.20 -5.80 25.66
CA ILE A 103 23.96 -4.60 26.48
C ILE A 103 23.91 -4.98 27.97
N GLY A 104 23.22 -6.07 28.32
CA GLY A 104 23.18 -6.56 29.70
C GLY A 104 24.57 -6.86 30.25
N ARG A 105 25.43 -7.55 29.48
CA ARG A 105 26.81 -7.83 29.90
C ARG A 105 27.63 -6.56 30.14
N LEU A 106 27.41 -5.51 29.35
CA LEU A 106 28.14 -4.25 29.47
C LEU A 106 27.62 -3.34 30.59
N ALA A 107 26.32 -3.37 30.88
CA ALA A 107 25.65 -2.34 31.69
C ALA A 107 25.02 -2.80 33.01
N GLY A 108 24.85 -4.10 33.27
CA GLY A 108 24.23 -4.52 34.53
C GLY A 108 23.88 -6.01 34.69
N GLY A 109 24.56 -6.88 33.96
CA GLY A 109 24.40 -8.33 34.02
C GLY A 109 23.07 -8.85 33.48
N GLU A 110 22.72 -10.06 33.90
CA GLU A 110 21.59 -10.83 33.39
C GLU A 110 20.22 -10.21 33.70
N ARG A 111 20.11 -9.46 34.81
CA ARG A 111 18.86 -8.78 35.18
C ARG A 111 18.50 -7.71 34.15
N VAL A 112 19.49 -6.92 33.72
CA VAL A 112 19.29 -5.89 32.68
C VAL A 112 18.96 -6.54 31.34
N ALA A 113 19.67 -7.60 30.94
CA ALA A 113 19.35 -8.33 29.70
C ALA A 113 17.90 -8.81 29.66
N ARG A 114 17.41 -9.41 30.76
CA ARG A 114 16.02 -9.88 30.88
C ARG A 114 15.01 -8.72 30.84
N ALA A 115 15.28 -7.63 31.53
CA ALA A 115 14.42 -6.46 31.52
C ALA A 115 14.31 -5.85 30.12
N LEU A 116 15.44 -5.70 29.41
CA LEU A 116 15.47 -5.21 28.03
C LEU A 116 14.72 -6.13 27.07
N TRP A 117 14.85 -7.45 27.24
CA TRP A 117 14.10 -8.42 26.44
C TRP A 117 12.59 -8.29 26.65
N LEU A 118 12.14 -8.26 27.90
CA LEU A 118 10.72 -8.08 28.23
C LEU A 118 10.18 -6.76 27.69
N LEU A 119 10.93 -5.68 27.86
CA LEU A 119 10.59 -4.38 27.29
C LEU A 119 10.47 -4.45 25.77
N GLY A 120 11.43 -5.08 25.09
CA GLY A 120 11.41 -5.26 23.64
C GLY A 120 10.17 -6.03 23.16
N VAL A 121 9.80 -7.11 23.85
CA VAL A 121 8.58 -7.88 23.55
C VAL A 121 7.33 -7.01 23.72
N VAL A 122 7.21 -6.30 24.85
CA VAL A 122 6.07 -5.41 25.11
C VAL A 122 5.98 -4.30 24.05
N LEU A 123 7.09 -3.66 23.71
CA LEU A 123 7.14 -2.63 22.68
C LEU A 123 6.74 -3.19 21.31
N MET A 124 7.21 -4.38 20.94
CA MET A 124 6.85 -5.00 19.67
C MET A 124 5.34 -5.28 19.58
N VAL A 125 4.73 -5.77 20.68
CA VAL A 125 3.28 -5.98 20.76
C VAL A 125 2.52 -4.65 20.61
N LEU A 126 2.94 -3.61 21.33
CA LEU A 126 2.30 -2.29 21.27
C LEU A 126 2.41 -1.65 19.88
N ILE A 127 3.59 -1.68 19.26
CA ILE A 127 3.81 -1.18 17.90
C ILE A 127 2.96 -1.98 16.90
N SER A 128 2.94 -3.31 17.02
CA SER A 128 2.13 -4.16 16.15
C SER A 128 0.64 -3.86 16.30
N ALA A 129 0.14 -3.67 17.52
CA ALA A 129 -1.26 -3.31 17.77
C ALA A 129 -1.61 -1.94 17.17
N LEU A 130 -0.72 -0.95 17.27
CA LEU A 130 -0.91 0.38 16.68
C LEU A 130 -0.94 0.30 15.14
N LEU A 131 0.01 -0.40 14.53
CA LEU A 131 0.08 -0.60 13.09
C LEU A 131 -1.12 -1.42 12.58
N ALA A 132 -1.55 -2.44 13.32
CA ALA A 132 -2.76 -3.20 13.01
C ALA A 132 -3.99 -2.29 13.05
N LYS A 133 -4.19 -1.50 14.11
CA LYS A 133 -5.29 -0.55 14.18
C LYS A 133 -5.32 0.38 12.96
N ARG A 134 -4.16 0.93 12.56
CA ARG A 134 -4.05 1.78 11.36
C ARG A 134 -4.42 1.01 10.09
N ASN A 135 -3.88 -0.19 9.91
CA ASN A 135 -4.07 -1.00 8.70
C ASN A 135 -5.46 -1.62 8.56
N TYR A 136 -6.24 -1.68 9.65
CA TYR A 136 -7.62 -2.17 9.68
C TYR A 136 -8.65 -1.07 9.98
N ALA A 137 -8.25 0.20 10.02
CA ALA A 137 -9.15 1.33 10.29
C ALA A 137 -10.19 1.53 9.19
N PHE A 138 -9.83 1.23 7.94
CA PHE A 138 -10.70 1.31 6.78
C PHE A 138 -10.65 0.00 6.00
N PRO A 139 -11.68 -0.32 5.20
CA PRO A 139 -11.56 -1.38 4.21
C PRO A 139 -10.43 -1.06 3.23
N LYS A 140 -9.96 -2.09 2.53
CA LYS A 140 -8.95 -1.94 1.48
C LYS A 140 -9.36 -0.88 0.45
N GLN A 141 -10.63 -0.91 0.06
CA GLN A 141 -11.36 0.09 -0.71
C GLN A 141 -12.84 -0.01 -0.30
N ASP A 142 -13.50 1.10 0.04
CA ASP A 142 -14.92 1.09 0.45
C ASP A 142 -15.87 1.17 -0.76
N ILE A 143 -15.87 0.11 -1.58
CA ILE A 143 -16.75 0.01 -2.75
C ILE A 143 -18.22 -0.11 -2.32
N ALA A 144 -18.50 -0.78 -1.21
CA ALA A 144 -19.86 -0.95 -0.69
C ALA A 144 -20.48 0.39 -0.27
N GLY A 145 -19.73 1.22 0.47
CA GLY A 145 -20.15 2.56 0.86
C GLY A 145 -20.35 3.47 -0.34
N ALA A 146 -19.45 3.41 -1.32
CA ALA A 146 -19.56 4.18 -2.55
C ALA A 146 -20.78 3.78 -3.39
N PHE A 147 -21.04 2.47 -3.52
CA PHE A 147 -22.24 1.94 -4.18
C PHE A 147 -23.52 2.44 -3.50
N ALA A 148 -23.64 2.21 -2.19
CA ALA A 148 -24.81 2.63 -1.41
C ALA A 148 -25.06 4.13 -1.50
N PHE A 149 -24.00 4.94 -1.50
CA PHE A 149 -24.12 6.39 -1.65
C PHE A 149 -24.70 6.78 -3.02
N VAL A 150 -24.14 6.28 -4.13
CA VAL A 150 -24.65 6.60 -5.47
C VAL A 150 -26.11 6.17 -5.60
N GLU A 151 -26.44 4.96 -5.16
CA GLU A 151 -27.83 4.46 -5.19
C GLU A 151 -28.80 5.32 -4.38
N SER A 152 -28.35 5.84 -3.22
CA SER A 152 -29.17 6.73 -2.40
C SER A 152 -29.30 8.16 -2.96
N ALA A 153 -28.31 8.60 -3.74
CA ALA A 153 -28.22 9.97 -4.22
C ALA A 153 -28.80 10.16 -5.63
N ARG A 154 -28.79 9.11 -6.46
CA ARG A 154 -29.28 9.14 -7.83
C ARG A 154 -30.81 9.23 -7.88
N LYS A 155 -31.32 10.07 -8.76
CA LYS A 155 -32.76 10.19 -9.06
C LYS A 155 -33.13 9.32 -10.27
N PRO A 156 -34.43 9.04 -10.50
CA PRO A 156 -34.86 8.44 -11.74
C PRO A 156 -34.38 9.25 -12.96
N GLY A 157 -33.64 8.61 -13.87
CA GLY A 157 -33.04 9.24 -15.04
C GLY A 157 -31.57 9.65 -14.86
N ASP A 158 -31.06 9.72 -13.62
CA ASP A 158 -29.63 9.89 -13.37
C ASP A 158 -28.89 8.61 -13.76
N ARG A 159 -27.68 8.78 -14.30
CA ARG A 159 -26.82 7.69 -14.72
C ARG A 159 -25.71 7.46 -13.70
N ALA A 160 -25.17 6.25 -13.67
CA ALA A 160 -23.96 5.96 -12.91
C ALA A 160 -23.03 5.11 -13.78
N ILE A 161 -21.73 5.40 -13.75
CA ILE A 161 -20.69 4.64 -14.44
C ILE A 161 -19.56 4.33 -13.46
N ALA A 162 -18.88 3.20 -13.65
CA ALA A 162 -17.72 2.84 -12.85
C ALA A 162 -16.47 2.77 -13.73
N LEU A 163 -15.39 3.42 -13.31
CA LEU A 163 -14.15 3.46 -14.06
C LEU A 163 -13.20 2.32 -13.64
N GLY A 164 -12.63 1.66 -14.63
CA GLY A 164 -11.61 0.63 -14.49
C GLY A 164 -12.04 -0.55 -13.62
N TYR A 165 -11.09 -1.05 -12.83
CA TYR A 165 -11.28 -2.28 -12.04
C TYR A 165 -12.26 -2.13 -10.88
N ALA A 166 -12.69 -0.91 -10.55
CA ALA A 166 -13.75 -0.70 -9.56
C ALA A 166 -15.11 -1.21 -10.07
N GLY A 167 -15.34 -1.17 -11.39
CA GLY A 167 -16.58 -1.60 -12.02
C GLY A 167 -16.94 -3.06 -11.81
N GLN A 168 -15.95 -3.95 -11.85
CA GLN A 168 -16.18 -5.38 -11.57
C GLN A 168 -16.63 -5.61 -10.13
N ASN A 169 -16.24 -4.74 -9.20
CA ASN A 169 -16.60 -4.88 -7.79
C ASN A 169 -18.03 -4.40 -7.51
N VAL A 170 -18.50 -3.34 -8.18
CA VAL A 170 -19.87 -2.84 -7.98
C VAL A 170 -20.93 -3.80 -8.52
N ALA A 171 -20.61 -4.60 -9.54
CA ALA A 171 -21.49 -5.63 -10.08
C ALA A 171 -21.91 -6.69 -9.02
N TYR A 172 -21.05 -6.98 -8.03
CA TYR A 172 -21.40 -7.89 -6.93
C TYR A 172 -22.53 -7.36 -6.03
N TYR A 173 -22.78 -6.05 -6.06
CA TYR A 173 -23.89 -5.42 -5.34
C TYR A 173 -25.14 -5.25 -6.20
N GLY A 174 -25.17 -5.84 -7.41
CA GLY A 174 -26.29 -5.74 -8.33
C GLY A 174 -26.36 -4.43 -9.11
N ALA A 175 -25.26 -3.68 -9.17
CA ALA A 175 -25.18 -2.44 -9.95
C ALA A 175 -25.45 -2.71 -11.44
N ASP A 176 -26.27 -1.88 -12.06
CA ASP A 176 -26.55 -1.85 -13.50
C ASP A 176 -25.61 -0.91 -14.27
N TRP A 177 -24.54 -0.47 -13.62
CA TRP A 177 -23.66 0.59 -14.12
C TRP A 177 -22.68 0.03 -15.16
N PRO A 178 -22.54 0.65 -16.33
CA PRO A 178 -21.50 0.26 -17.28
C PRO A 178 -20.11 0.47 -16.68
N VAL A 179 -19.21 -0.45 -17.00
CA VAL A 179 -17.80 -0.37 -16.64
C VAL A 179 -17.02 0.21 -17.81
N VAL A 180 -16.30 1.29 -17.55
CA VAL A 180 -15.54 2.05 -18.54
C VAL A 180 -14.05 1.83 -18.31
N TYR A 181 -13.34 1.36 -19.33
CA TYR A 181 -11.92 1.01 -19.25
C TYR A 181 -11.00 1.90 -20.08
N SER A 182 -11.55 2.69 -21.01
CA SER A 182 -10.76 3.52 -21.92
C SER A 182 -11.23 4.98 -21.96
N ASP A 183 -10.35 5.86 -22.42
CA ASP A 183 -10.64 7.29 -22.59
C ASP A 183 -11.79 7.54 -23.57
N ASP A 184 -11.87 6.74 -24.65
CA ASP A 184 -12.94 6.86 -25.65
C ASP A 184 -14.30 6.44 -25.09
N GLU A 185 -14.37 5.34 -24.35
CA GLU A 185 -15.58 4.91 -23.65
C GLU A 185 -16.03 5.94 -22.61
N TYR A 186 -15.07 6.55 -21.90
CA TYR A 186 -15.37 7.62 -20.95
C TYR A 186 -15.96 8.83 -21.65
N ARG A 187 -15.34 9.32 -22.74
CA ARG A 187 -15.87 10.45 -23.53
C ARG A 187 -17.29 10.17 -24.02
N ALA A 188 -17.52 9.00 -24.60
CA ALA A 188 -18.85 8.58 -25.05
C ALA A 188 -19.89 8.55 -23.91
N ALA A 189 -19.51 8.02 -22.74
CA ALA A 189 -20.39 7.99 -21.57
C ALA A 189 -20.70 9.41 -21.04
N MET A 190 -19.76 10.34 -21.18
CA MET A 190 -19.94 11.73 -20.80
C MET A 190 -20.73 12.54 -21.85
N GLU A 191 -20.76 12.17 -23.13
CA GLU A 191 -21.59 12.88 -24.11
C GLU A 191 -23.10 12.68 -23.90
N ALA A 192 -23.50 11.57 -23.30
CA ALA A 192 -24.90 11.31 -23.01
C ALA A 192 -25.50 12.41 -22.08
N PRO A 193 -26.75 12.85 -22.32
CA PRO A 193 -27.37 13.91 -21.55
C PRO A 193 -27.68 13.47 -20.11
N GLY A 194 -27.95 14.46 -19.26
CA GLY A 194 -28.37 14.27 -17.87
C GLY A 194 -27.22 14.05 -16.89
N THR A 195 -27.60 14.04 -15.62
CA THR A 195 -26.68 13.89 -14.50
C THR A 195 -26.05 12.50 -14.50
N VAL A 196 -24.74 12.44 -14.26
CA VAL A 196 -23.98 11.20 -14.18
C VAL A 196 -23.10 11.17 -12.94
N PHE A 197 -23.18 10.06 -12.21
CA PHE A 197 -22.26 9.70 -11.14
C PHE A 197 -21.11 8.88 -11.71
N VAL A 198 -19.88 9.22 -11.35
CA VAL A 198 -18.67 8.54 -11.81
C VAL A 198 -17.96 7.96 -10.59
N LEU A 199 -17.97 6.63 -10.46
CA LEU A 199 -17.24 5.93 -9.40
C LEU A 199 -15.84 5.56 -9.88
N VAL A 200 -14.82 5.91 -9.09
CA VAL A 200 -13.42 5.69 -9.42
C VAL A 200 -12.73 5.02 -8.25
N GLY A 201 -12.25 3.80 -8.45
CA GLY A 201 -11.35 3.12 -7.52
C GLY A 201 -9.96 2.99 -8.15
N PHE A 202 -8.92 3.04 -7.32
CA PHE A 202 -7.53 3.22 -7.77
C PHE A 202 -7.36 4.47 -8.67
N PRO A 203 -7.63 5.68 -8.16
CA PRO A 203 -7.60 6.91 -8.94
C PRO A 203 -6.33 7.10 -9.78
N ALA A 204 -5.14 6.83 -9.23
CA ALA A 204 -3.89 6.99 -9.96
C ALA A 204 -3.77 6.01 -11.14
N ARG A 205 -4.32 4.79 -10.99
CA ARG A 205 -4.36 3.82 -12.08
C ARG A 205 -5.37 4.22 -13.15
N VAL A 206 -6.54 4.70 -12.76
CA VAL A 206 -7.58 5.15 -13.67
C VAL A 206 -7.13 6.39 -14.44
N GLU A 207 -6.46 7.35 -13.80
CA GLU A 207 -5.89 8.53 -14.45
C GLU A 207 -4.93 8.16 -15.58
N ARG A 208 -4.11 7.11 -15.39
CA ARG A 208 -3.20 6.63 -16.44
C ARG A 208 -3.93 6.04 -17.64
N ASP A 209 -5.01 5.30 -17.39
CA ASP A 209 -5.73 4.55 -18.42
C ASP A 209 -6.85 5.44 -19.07
N ILE A 210 -7.33 6.48 -18.37
CA ILE A 210 -8.43 7.39 -18.75
C ILE A 210 -8.04 8.85 -18.37
N PRO A 211 -7.08 9.48 -19.07
CA PRO A 211 -6.58 10.81 -18.72
C PRO A 211 -7.65 11.92 -18.81
N GLN A 212 -8.68 11.77 -19.64
CA GLN A 212 -9.75 12.77 -19.76
C GLN A 212 -10.59 12.89 -18.48
N TYR A 213 -10.78 11.78 -17.74
CA TYR A 213 -11.47 11.83 -16.45
C TYR A 213 -10.71 12.72 -15.46
N ALA A 214 -9.37 12.57 -15.39
CA ALA A 214 -8.54 13.40 -14.53
C ALA A 214 -8.60 14.87 -14.92
N ALA A 215 -8.59 15.18 -16.23
CA ALA A 215 -8.75 16.53 -16.73
C ALA A 215 -10.13 17.12 -16.38
N ASP A 216 -11.21 16.36 -16.55
CA ASP A 216 -12.58 16.80 -16.23
C ASP A 216 -12.79 16.99 -14.71
N ALA A 217 -12.08 16.24 -13.86
CA ALA A 217 -12.07 16.38 -12.41
C ALA A 217 -11.06 17.42 -11.89
N GLY A 218 -10.22 17.98 -12.77
CA GLY A 218 -9.19 18.96 -12.40
C GLY A 218 -8.04 18.37 -11.56
N LEU A 219 -7.78 17.07 -11.66
CA LEU A 219 -6.71 16.41 -10.94
C LEU A 219 -5.33 16.86 -11.47
N ARG A 220 -4.39 17.10 -10.56
CA ARG A 220 -3.02 17.50 -10.87
C ARG A 220 -2.05 16.95 -9.82
N ALA A 221 -0.77 16.90 -10.15
CA ALA A 221 0.26 16.41 -9.23
C ALA A 221 0.20 17.17 -7.89
N GLY A 222 0.12 16.43 -6.78
CA GLY A 222 0.05 16.99 -5.42
C GLY A 222 -1.33 17.51 -4.99
N PHE A 223 -2.37 17.39 -5.83
CA PHE A 223 -3.73 17.74 -5.47
C PHE A 223 -4.43 16.55 -4.80
N ASP A 224 -4.90 16.74 -3.57
CA ASP A 224 -5.72 15.76 -2.86
C ASP A 224 -7.19 16.11 -3.06
N VAL A 225 -7.86 15.41 -3.98
CA VAL A 225 -9.28 15.65 -4.31
C VAL A 225 -10.24 15.50 -3.13
N CYS A 226 -9.81 14.88 -2.03
CA CYS A 226 -10.63 14.73 -0.83
C CYS A 226 -10.42 15.86 0.19
N GLN A 227 -9.39 16.70 0.02
CA GLN A 227 -9.07 17.82 0.92
C GLN A 227 -9.08 19.17 0.20
N ASP A 228 -8.63 19.19 -1.04
CA ASP A 228 -8.49 20.38 -1.85
C ASP A 228 -9.77 20.68 -2.64
N SER A 229 -10.11 21.97 -2.73
CA SER A 229 -11.23 22.40 -3.57
C SER A 229 -10.89 22.24 -5.05
N PRO A 230 -11.73 21.56 -5.86
CA PRO A 230 -11.50 21.43 -7.29
C PRO A 230 -11.55 22.79 -7.99
N PRO A 231 -10.91 22.91 -9.17
CA PRO A 231 -11.01 24.10 -10.01
C PRO A 231 -12.48 24.48 -10.28
N PRO A 232 -12.83 25.79 -10.32
CA PRO A 232 -14.21 26.21 -10.57
C PRO A 232 -14.79 25.73 -11.92
N ASP A 233 -13.91 25.48 -12.88
CA ASP A 233 -14.20 25.01 -14.24
C ASP A 233 -14.16 23.49 -14.40
N ALA A 234 -13.90 22.73 -13.32
CA ALA A 234 -13.97 21.28 -13.34
C ALA A 234 -15.38 20.81 -13.70
N LYS A 235 -15.49 19.94 -14.71
CA LYS A 235 -16.76 19.38 -15.16
C LYS A 235 -17.28 18.34 -14.17
N LEU A 236 -16.38 17.57 -13.56
CA LEU A 236 -16.69 16.60 -12.52
C LEU A 236 -16.48 17.25 -11.15
N LYS A 237 -17.55 17.29 -10.37
CA LYS A 237 -17.51 17.74 -8.98
C LYS A 237 -17.42 16.54 -8.07
N ILE A 238 -16.51 16.57 -7.09
CA ILE A 238 -16.43 15.51 -6.09
C ILE A 238 -17.73 15.51 -5.27
N ALA A 239 -18.44 14.39 -5.29
CA ALA A 239 -19.67 14.20 -4.52
C ALA A 239 -19.35 13.56 -3.17
N ARG A 240 -18.44 12.57 -3.14
CA ARG A 240 -17.96 11.95 -1.90
C ARG A 240 -16.63 11.23 -2.08
N CYS A 241 -15.82 11.28 -1.04
CA CYS A 241 -14.62 10.47 -0.88
C CYS A 241 -14.84 9.36 0.15
N PHE A 242 -14.37 8.16 -0.18
CA PHE A 242 -14.33 7.04 0.74
C PHE A 242 -12.88 6.60 0.99
N PRO A 243 -12.38 6.71 2.22
CA PRO A 243 -11.01 6.36 2.54
C PRO A 243 -10.78 4.83 2.43
N GLY A 244 -9.58 4.46 2.00
CA GLY A 244 -9.11 3.08 1.99
C GLY A 244 -7.73 2.96 2.63
N THR A 245 -7.31 1.74 2.97
CA THR A 245 -6.01 1.48 3.63
C THR A 245 -4.85 1.20 2.68
N LEU A 246 -5.10 1.03 1.38
CA LEU A 246 -4.04 1.01 0.37
C LEU A 246 -3.59 2.44 0.02
N GLY A 247 -2.35 2.61 -0.44
CA GLY A 247 -1.85 3.91 -0.90
C GLY A 247 -2.80 4.61 -1.88
N ASP A 248 -3.21 3.90 -2.94
CA ASP A 248 -4.23 4.34 -3.92
C ASP A 248 -5.62 3.73 -3.62
N GLY A 249 -5.94 3.55 -2.34
CA GLY A 249 -7.10 2.80 -1.85
C GLY A 249 -8.41 3.58 -1.81
N TYR A 250 -8.37 4.89 -2.10
CA TYR A 250 -9.57 5.71 -2.13
C TYR A 250 -10.57 5.19 -3.16
N VAL A 251 -11.85 5.34 -2.82
CA VAL A 251 -12.94 5.27 -3.78
C VAL A 251 -13.55 6.66 -3.86
N LEU A 252 -13.52 7.23 -5.05
CA LEU A 252 -14.02 8.57 -5.32
C LEU A 252 -15.34 8.46 -6.06
N VAL A 253 -16.30 9.28 -5.67
CA VAL A 253 -17.55 9.43 -6.40
C VAL A 253 -17.64 10.87 -6.85
N PHE A 254 -17.64 11.08 -8.17
CA PHE A 254 -17.89 12.37 -8.79
C PHE A 254 -19.30 12.45 -9.31
N ARG A 255 -19.73 13.68 -9.57
CA ARG A 255 -20.99 14.01 -10.20
C ARG A 255 -20.76 15.09 -11.26
N ARG A 256 -21.35 14.88 -12.43
CA ARG A 256 -21.59 15.94 -13.42
C ARG A 256 -23.10 16.14 -13.52
N ASP A 257 -23.53 17.39 -13.38
CA ASP A 257 -24.93 17.79 -13.55
C ASP A 257 -25.36 17.81 -15.01
#